data_AF-A0A2W4TXW7-F1
#
_entry.id   AF-A0A2W4TXW7-F1
#
_cell.length_a   1.000
_cell.length_b   1.000
_cell.length_c   1.000
_cell.angle_alpha   90.00
_cell.angle_beta   90.00
_cell.angle_gamma   90.00
#
_symmetry.space_group_name_H-M   'P 1'
#
loop_
_entity.id
_entity.type
_entity.pdbx_description
1 polymer ?
#
loop_
_entity_poly.entity_id
_entity_poly.type
_entity_poly.pdbx_seq_one_letter_code
_entity_poly.pdbx_strand_id
1 'polypeptide(L)' 'MSSLEELFCHVDDFCQAFEPVWHRQLLTHDLKTRKRKRSLSLSEIMTILIGFHQSHYRNFKAYYIHHV' A
#
# COMPACT_ATOMS: atom_id res chain seq x y z
N MET A 1 -4.49 -5.85 -18.16
CA MET A 1 -3.69 -5.00 -17.25
C MET A 1 -4.62 -3.89 -16.81
N SER A 2 -5.02 -3.88 -15.54
CA SER A 2 -5.77 -2.75 -14.97
C SER A 2 -4.89 -1.51 -15.05
N SER A 3 -5.47 -0.34 -15.28
CA SER A 3 -4.70 0.91 -15.21
C SER A 3 -4.19 1.13 -13.78
N LEU A 4 -3.16 1.95 -13.61
CA LEU A 4 -2.67 2.31 -12.26
C LEU A 4 -3.79 2.92 -11.40
N GLU A 5 -4.67 3.70 -12.01
CA GLU A 5 -5.83 4.31 -11.36
C GLU A 5 -6.85 3.26 -10.92
N GLU A 6 -7.17 2.29 -11.78
CA GLU A 6 -8.10 1.20 -11.45
C GLU A 6 -7.54 0.30 -10.34
N LEU A 7 -6.23 0.00 -10.40
CA LEU A 7 -5.54 -0.70 -9.32
C LEU A 7 -5.62 0.10 -8.00
N PHE A 8 -5.37 1.41 -8.06
CA PHE A 8 -5.43 2.26 -6.88
C PHE A 8 -6.84 2.29 -6.27
N CYS A 9 -7.90 2.41 -7.08
CA CYS A 9 -9.29 2.36 -6.59
C CYS A 9 -9.57 1.06 -5.83
N HIS A 10 -9.23 -0.10 -6.40
CA HIS A 10 -9.44 -1.38 -5.73
C HIS A 10 -8.64 -1.52 -4.44
N VAL A 11 -7.40 -1.03 -4.43
CA VAL A 11 -6.51 -1.07 -3.26
C VAL A 11 -6.99 -0.11 -2.17
N ASP A 12 -7.48 1.07 -2.54
CA ASP A 12 -8.01 2.05 -1.58
C ASP A 12 -9.28 1.54 -0.91
N ASP A 13 -10.24 1.02 -1.68
CA ASP A 13 -11.46 0.40 -1.15
C ASP A 13 -11.13 -0.74 -0.17
N PHE A 14 -10.14 -1.57 -0.51
CA PHE A 14 -9.64 -2.61 0.39
C PHE A 14 -9.05 -2.02 1.68
N CYS A 15 -8.20 -0.99 1.58
CA CYS A 15 -7.58 -0.33 2.71
C CYS A 15 -8.60 0.29 3.67
N GLN A 16 -9.64 0.93 3.14
CA GLN A 16 -10.72 1.52 3.92
C GLN A 16 -11.44 0.48 4.79
N ALA A 17 -11.62 -0.74 4.29
CA ALA A 17 -12.20 -1.84 5.06
C ALA A 17 -11.19 -2.52 6.00
N PHE A 18 -9.95 -2.70 5.56
CA PHE A 18 -8.92 -3.46 6.27
C PHE A 18 -8.30 -2.71 7.45
N GLU A 19 -7.91 -1.44 7.25
CA GLU A 19 -7.16 -0.68 8.25
C GLU A 19 -7.88 -0.56 9.62
N PRO A 20 -9.20 -0.31 9.69
CA PRO A 20 -9.90 -0.24 10.98
C PRO A 20 -9.86 -1.57 11.74
N VAL A 21 -10.00 -2.70 11.03
CA VAL A 21 -9.98 -4.05 11.62
C VAL A 21 -8.58 -4.37 12.13
N TRP A 22 -7.56 -4.12 11.29
CA TRP A 22 -6.16 -4.31 11.65
C TRP A 22 -5.76 -3.48 12.87
N HIS A 23 -6.15 -2.20 12.91
CA HIS A 23 -5.88 -1.34 14.06
C HIS A 23 -6.55 -1.84 15.34
N ARG A 24 -7.76 -2.40 15.26
CA ARG A 24 -8.45 -2.98 16.42
C ARG A 24 -7.69 -4.19 16.96
N GLN A 25 -7.22 -5.07 16.09
CA GLN A 25 -6.42 -6.24 16.47
C GLN A 25 -5.09 -5.84 17.14
N LEU A 26 -4.40 -4.81 16.65
CA LEU A 26 -3.17 -4.33 17.29
C LEU A 26 -3.40 -3.84 18.72
N LEU A 27 -4.54 -3.21 19.00
CA LEU A 27 -4.91 -2.75 20.34
C LEU A 27 -5.19 -3.93 21.28
N THR A 28 -5.79 -5.02 20.78
CA THR A 28 -6.11 -6.20 21.60
C THR A 28 -4.88 -7.01 21.98
N HIS A 29 -3.82 -7.00 21.15
CA HIS A 29 -2.58 -7.73 21.43
C HIS A 29 -1.56 -6.93 22.27
N ASP A 30 -1.93 -5.75 22.78
CA ASP A 30 -1.06 -4.76 23.45
C ASP A 30 0.23 -4.41 22.67
N LEU A 31 0.21 -4.66 21.35
CA LEU A 31 1.27 -4.29 20.40
C LEU A 31 1.13 -2.82 20.02
N LYS A 32 1.08 -1.95 21.03
CA LYS A 32 0.95 -0.50 20.87
C LYS A 32 2.27 0.08 20.35
N THR A 33 2.37 0.20 19.04
CA THR A 33 3.45 0.96 18.39
C THR A 33 3.05 2.41 18.20
N ARG A 34 4.03 3.32 18.28
CA ARG A 34 3.81 4.76 18.10
C ARG A 34 3.29 5.05 16.68
N LYS A 35 2.07 5.58 16.57
CA LYS A 35 1.53 6.07 15.28
C LYS A 35 2.14 7.43 14.95
N ARG A 36 2.98 7.48 13.90
CA ARG A 36 3.46 8.74 13.31
C ARG A 36 2.76 8.97 11.97
N LYS A 37 2.44 10.23 11.68
CA LYS A 37 1.95 10.61 10.35
C LYS A 37 3.04 10.29 9.32
N ARG A 38 2.67 9.51 8.31
CA ARG A 38 3.51 9.21 7.15
C ARG A 38 3.15 10.16 6.01
N SER A 39 4.05 10.31 5.05
CA SER A 39 3.78 11.05 3.80
C SER A 39 2.88 10.30 2.85
N LEU A 40 2.88 8.96 2.93
CA LEU A 40 2.04 8.07 2.13
C LEU A 40 1.11 7.27 3.03
N SER A 41 -0.12 7.12 2.57
CA SER A 41 -1.13 6.19 3.05
C SER A 41 -0.74 4.72 2.76
N LEU A 42 -1.43 3.78 3.39
CA LEU A 42 -1.20 2.36 3.13
C LEU A 42 -1.61 1.97 1.71
N SER A 43 -2.71 2.54 1.19
CA SER A 43 -3.20 2.25 -0.17
C SER A 43 -2.21 2.69 -1.24
N GLU A 44 -1.59 3.88 -1.09
CA GLU A 44 -0.52 4.35 -1.97
C GLU A 44 0.69 3.40 -1.95
N ILE A 45 1.14 2.99 -0.75
CA ILE A 45 2.27 2.07 -0.60
C ILE A 45 1.96 0.72 -1.25
N MET A 46 0.77 0.15 -0.99
CA MET A 46 0.38 -1.14 -1.56
C MET A 46 0.27 -1.07 -3.08
N THR A 47 -0.28 0.00 -3.63
CA THR A 47 -0.39 0.20 -5.08
C THR A 47 0.99 0.24 -5.73
N ILE A 48 1.94 0.98 -5.15
CA ILE A 48 3.33 1.03 -5.63
C ILE A 48 3.98 -0.36 -5.60
N LEU A 49 3.78 -1.12 -4.53
CA LEU A 49 4.36 -2.47 -4.38
C LEU A 49 3.76 -3.48 -5.36
N ILE A 50 2.44 -3.45 -5.56
CA ILE A 50 1.75 -4.32 -6.51
C ILE A 50 2.20 -3.99 -7.93
N GLY A 51 2.22 -2.71 -8.31
CA GLY A 51 2.69 -2.25 -9.61
C GLY A 51 4.14 -2.66 -9.86
N PHE A 52 5.02 -2.48 -8.87
CA PHE A 52 6.41 -2.94 -8.96
C PHE A 52 6.49 -4.45 -9.22
N HIS A 53 5.77 -5.25 -8.45
CA HIS A 53 5.78 -6.70 -8.60
C HIS A 53 5.24 -7.17 -9.96
N GLN A 54 4.20 -6.52 -10.47
CA GLN A 54 3.61 -6.80 -11.79
C GLN A 54 4.48 -6.32 -12.96
N SER A 55 5.31 -5.30 -12.75
CA SER A 55 6.17 -4.72 -13.78
C SER A 55 7.39 -5.57 -14.15
N HIS A 56 7.71 -6.59 -13.35
CA HIS A 56 8.88 -7.47 -13.53
C HIS A 56 10.25 -6.76 -13.56
N TYR A 57 10.35 -5.52 -13.06
CA TYR A 57 11.62 -4.83 -12.92
C TYR A 57 12.49 -5.53 -11.85
N ARG A 58 13.79 -5.66 -12.14
CA ARG A 58 14.74 -6.32 -11.23
C ARG A 58 14.96 -5.54 -9.93
N ASN A 59 14.88 -4.21 -9.97
CA ASN A 59 15.07 -3.37 -8.80
C ASN A 59 14.07 -2.20 -8.80
N PHE A 60 13.71 -1.78 -7.60
CA PHE A 60 12.71 -0.75 -7.37
C PHE A 60 13.13 0.62 -7.95
N LYS A 61 14.43 0.93 -7.94
CA LYS A 61 14.95 2.20 -8.48
C LYS A 61 14.65 2.34 -9.98
N ALA A 62 14.88 1.28 -10.76
CA ALA A 62 14.61 1.30 -12.20
C ALA A 62 13.11 1.38 -12.49
N TYR A 63 12.27 0.69 -11.72
CA TYR A 63 10.82 0.80 -11.82
C TYR A 63 10.36 2.25 -11.57
N TYR A 64 10.80 2.82 -10.45
CA TYR A 64 10.37 4.16 -10.05
C TYR A 64 10.86 5.27 -10.99
N ILE A 65 12.02 5.12 -11.64
CA ILE A 65 12.55 6.15 -12.55
C ILE A 65 11.93 6.05 -13.96
N HIS A 66 11.55 4.85 -14.40
CA HIS A 66 11.21 4.60 -15.80
C HIS A 66 9.74 4.24 -16.05
N HIS A 67 8.95 3.99 -15.00
CA HIS A 67 7.57 3.51 -15.14
C HIS A 67 6.54 4.32 -14.34
N VAL A 68 6.91 4.79 -13.14
CA VAL A 68 6.11 5.67 -12.30
C VAL A 68 6.51 7.12 -12.56
#